data_AF-A0A544SX55-F1
#
_entry.id   AF-A0A544SX55-F1
#
_cell.length_a   1.000
_cell.length_b   1.000
_cell.length_c   1.000
_cell.angle_alpha   90.00
_cell.angle_beta   90.00
_cell.angle_gamma   90.00
#
_symmetry.space_group_name_H-M   'P 1'
#
loop_
_entity.id
_entity.type
_entity.pdbx_description
1 polymer ?
#
loop_
_entity_poly.entity_id
_entity_poly.type
_entity_poly.pdbx_seq_one_letter_code
_entity_poly.pdbx_strand_id
1 'polypeptide(L)' 'MSKMPDELLLESYKRAKELKLSSDFISLLENEICRRSLIVHA' A
#
# COMPACT_ATOMS: atom_id res chain seq x y z
N MET A 1 -5.28 3.77 -7.94
CA MET A 1 -4.51 2.57 -7.53
C MET A 1 -4.98 1.30 -8.22
N SER A 2 -6.26 1.16 -8.57
CA SER A 2 -6.84 -0.01 -9.26
C SER A 2 -6.09 -0.54 -10.50
N LYS A 3 -5.34 0.30 -11.21
CA LYS A 3 -4.49 -0.11 -12.36
C LYS A 3 -3.03 -0.45 -12.00
N MET A 4 -2.63 -0.18 -10.75
CA MET A 4 -1.30 -0.50 -10.25
C MET A 4 -1.20 -2.01 -10.02
N PRO A 5 -0.16 -2.69 -10.54
CA PRO A 5 0.08 -4.10 -10.24
C PRO A 5 0.26 -4.34 -8.73
N ASP A 6 -0.05 -5.55 -8.26
CA ASP A 6 -0.02 -5.89 -6.84
C ASP A 6 1.39 -5.75 -6.23
N GLU A 7 2.43 -6.17 -6.96
CA GLU A 7 3.82 -6.01 -6.52
C GLU A 7 4.19 -4.53 -6.32
N LEU A 8 3.83 -3.66 -7.26
CA LEU A 8 4.10 -2.23 -7.16
C LEU A 8 3.29 -1.58 -6.03
N LEU A 9 2.07 -2.05 -5.76
CA LEU A 9 1.25 -1.60 -4.64
C LEU A 9 1.91 -1.91 -3.29
N LEU A 10 2.37 -3.15 -3.11
CA LEU A 10 3.02 -3.59 -1.89
C LEU A 10 4.35 -2.88 -1.65
N GLU A 11 5.18 -2.72 -2.69
CA GLU A 11 6.44 -2.00 -2.59
C GLU A 11 6.23 -0.51 -2.32
N SER A 12 5.21 0.10 -2.94
CA SER A 12 4.84 1.50 -2.64
C SER A 12 4.41 1.68 -1.19
N TYR A 13 3.66 0.73 -0.62
CA TYR A 13 3.27 0.74 0.79
C TYR A 13 4.47 0.67 1.73
N LYS A 14 5.40 -0.27 1.51
CA LYS A 14 6.63 -0.38 2.31
C LYS A 14 7.45 0.90 2.25
N ARG A 15 7.72 1.40 1.04
CA ARG A 15 8.48 2.65 0.82
C ARG A 15 7.80 3.86 1.47
N ALA A 16 6.47 3.96 1.39
CA ALA A 16 5.72 5.05 2.01
C ALA A 16 5.88 5.06 3.54
N LYS A 17 5.92 3.88 4.19
CA LYS A 17 6.20 3.76 5.63
C LYS A 17 7.64 4.10 5.98
N GLU A 18 8.61 3.61 5.20
CA GLU A 18 10.04 3.89 5.41
C GLU A 18 10.35 5.39 5.32
N LEU A 19 9.75 6.07 4.34
CA LEU A 19 9.90 7.52 4.12
C LEU A 19 9.02 8.36 5.07
N LYS A 20 8.20 7.73 5.92
CA LYS A 20 7.26 8.40 6.83
C LYS A 20 6.38 9.42 6.09
N LEU A 21 5.82 9.02 4.95
CA LEU A 21 4.87 9.85 4.20
C LEU A 21 3.60 10.08 5.03
N SER A 22 2.72 10.97 4.54
CA SER A 22 1.50 11.30 5.27
C SER A 22 0.66 10.07 5.58
N SER A 23 0.06 10.05 6.77
CA SER A 23 -0.83 8.99 7.22
C SER A 23 -1.97 8.73 6.24
N ASP A 24 -2.48 9.79 5.61
CA ASP A 24 -3.58 9.70 4.64
C ASP A 24 -3.14 8.93 3.39
N PHE A 25 -1.92 9.19 2.89
CA PHE A 25 -1.38 8.47 1.75
C PHE A 25 -1.14 6.99 2.07
N ILE A 26 -0.59 6.71 3.25
CA ILE A 26 -0.40 5.34 3.74
C ILE A 26 -1.74 4.62 3.87
N SER A 27 -2.76 5.29 4.41
CA SER A 27 -4.12 4.72 4.56
C SER A 27 -4.76 4.40 3.21
N LEU A 28 -4.52 5.20 2.17
CA LEU A 28 -5.00 4.90 0.82
C LEU A 28 -4.36 3.61 0.27
N LEU A 29 -3.07 3.38 0.54
CA LEU A 29 -2.38 2.15 0.18
C LEU A 29 -2.94 0.94 0.95
N GLU A 30 -3.14 1.06 2.25
CA GLU A 30 -3.72 0.01 3.10
C GLU A 30 -5.13 -0.36 2.66
N ASN A 31 -5.97 0.63 2.37
CA ASN A 31 -7.33 0.42 1.90
C ASN A 31 -7.36 -0.33 0.57
N GLU A 32 -6.46 -0.01 -0.36
CA GLU A 32 -6.39 -0.71 -1.64
C GLU A 32 -5.85 -2.15 -1.49
N ILE A 33 -4.84 -2.35 -0.63
CA ILE A 33 -4.30 -3.67 -0.29
C ILE A 33 -5.39 -4.55 0.31
N CYS A 34 -6.16 -4.02 1.27
CA CYS A 34 -7.29 -4.69 1.90
C CYS A 34 -8.40 -4.99 0.88
N ARG A 35 -8.76 -4.02 0.03
CA ARG A 35 -9.78 -4.19 -1.04
C ARG A 35 -9.42 -5.32 -2.01
N ARG A 36 -8.13 -5.54 -2.28
CA ARG A 36 -7.65 -6.62 -3.15
C ARG A 36 -7.35 -7.92 -2.44
N SER A 37 -7.55 -7.98 -1.11
CA SER A 37 -7.20 -9.14 -0.28
C SER A 37 -5.73 -9.54 -0.40
N LEU A 38 -4.83 -8.55 -0.60
CA LEU A 38 -3.39 -8.77 -0.60
C LEU A 38 -2.92 -8.82 0.85
N ILE A 39 -2.78 -10.02 1.41
CA ILE A 39 -2.34 -10.20 2.79
C ILE A 39 -0.88 -9.76 2.89
N VAL A 40 -0.64 -8.61 3.54
CA VAL A 40 0.71 -8.23 3.96
C VAL A 40 1.02 -9.08 5.19
N HIS A 41 1.74 -10.18 5.01
CA HIS A 41 2.37 -10.83 6.15
C HIS A 41 3.31 -9.80 6.79
N ALA A 42 2.94 -9.34 7.98
CA ALA A 42 3.71 -8.45 8.81
C ALA A 42 5.01 -9.12 9.29
#